data_AF-A0A202DVJ1-F1
#
_entry.id   AF-A0A202DVJ1-F1
#
_cell.length_a   1.000
_cell.length_b   1.000
_cell.length_c   1.000
_cell.angle_alpha   90.00
_cell.angle_beta   90.00
_cell.angle_gamma   90.00
#
_symmetry.space_group_name_H-M   'P 1'
#
loop_
_entity.id
_entity.type
_entity.pdbx_description
1 polymer ?
#
loop_
_entity_poly.entity_id
_entity_poly.type
_entity_poly.pdbx_seq_one_letter_code
_entity_poly.pdbx_strand_id
1 'polypeptide(L)'
;IINLRIIFSCLLCFFVLPAASFAENEKGLISHNQIIIQLVNHLGAKDDATRNEAGIALRSTAKREDVEFLVSSLRKGNQVEKQVFLIETLARIGDERAVPGLIFELEHGSREAKLAAITALGYIGSDQPIAFLTKIAKSVSDVEMSMRAISALGRIGSQRALYALENTSAKFHSKERESLKRATKWAIEYASPDFDKEGISTNLGPGRRMIRSYRGMRFYYYFPGTIDKDPSKTWLLVCVHDNDLDAKRLADYCWKYGRENRVAVLVPYFDNINYPEYWNFDLRSDRSDVRFLELVDYLSRYTQINNNEIYLFGLGKGAEFVQRFVLAYPDKVAKAASVLPDELSEYSADKVFPEGVGPTVFAPDIQIDLKKFIKTDIALFYNDQSAEGKRVQRELDALLRWANKKGMRSRIATRVSVLGSDAKSSRESGMIKHNVRVWDEAVNYLLEEN
;
A
#
# COMPACT_ATOMS: atom_id res chain seq x y z
N ILE A 1 1.32 29.34 -2.16
CA ILE A 1 1.92 28.96 -3.47
C ILE A 1 1.50 27.54 -3.91
N ILE A 2 1.18 26.61 -2.99
CA ILE A 2 0.73 25.24 -3.34
C ILE A 2 -0.73 25.18 -3.84
N ASN A 3 -1.62 26.05 -3.35
CA ASN A 3 -3.02 26.12 -3.84
C ASN A 3 -3.18 26.73 -5.25
N LEU A 4 -2.19 27.47 -5.76
CA LEU A 4 -2.28 28.03 -7.12
C LEU A 4 -2.00 26.99 -8.20
N ARG A 5 -1.23 25.93 -7.93
CA ARG A 5 -0.93 24.89 -8.93
C ARG A 5 -2.12 23.99 -9.22
N ILE A 6 -2.94 23.65 -8.23
CA ILE A 6 -4.16 22.84 -8.45
C ILE A 6 -5.23 23.64 -9.21
N ILE A 7 -5.34 24.94 -8.92
CA ILE A 7 -6.20 25.86 -9.70
C ILE A 7 -5.62 26.07 -11.11
N PHE A 8 -4.28 26.15 -11.27
CA PHE A 8 -3.63 26.20 -12.58
C PHE A 8 -3.75 24.88 -13.36
N SER A 9 -3.77 23.73 -12.71
CA SER A 9 -4.02 22.42 -13.32
C SER A 9 -5.49 22.29 -13.75
N CYS A 10 -6.44 22.82 -12.97
CA CYS A 10 -7.82 22.98 -13.42
C CYS A 10 -7.94 23.97 -14.60
N LEU A 11 -7.08 25.00 -14.68
CA LEU A 11 -6.95 25.88 -15.85
C LEU A 11 -6.20 25.23 -17.03
N LEU A 12 -5.35 24.24 -16.80
CA LEU A 12 -4.66 23.46 -17.84
C LEU A 12 -5.53 22.35 -18.42
N CYS A 13 -6.52 21.84 -17.68
CA CYS A 13 -7.63 21.08 -18.28
C CYS A 13 -8.41 21.90 -19.33
N PHE A 14 -8.27 23.24 -19.37
CA PHE A 14 -8.80 24.05 -20.48
C PHE A 14 -7.93 24.00 -21.75
N PHE A 15 -6.67 23.54 -21.68
CA PHE A 15 -5.75 23.46 -22.82
C PHE A 15 -5.55 22.06 -23.40
N VAL A 16 -6.05 20.99 -22.75
CA VAL A 16 -5.97 19.59 -23.26
C VAL A 16 -7.24 19.16 -24.02
N LEU A 17 -8.20 20.07 -24.20
CA LEU A 17 -9.35 19.84 -25.06
C LEU A 17 -8.93 19.97 -26.55
N PRO A 18 -9.40 19.10 -27.46
CA PRO A 18 -9.23 19.32 -28.88
C PRO A 18 -9.84 20.67 -29.26
N ALA A 19 -9.08 21.50 -29.99
CA ALA A 19 -9.43 22.87 -30.38
C ALA A 19 -10.74 23.04 -31.19
N ALA A 20 -11.51 21.98 -31.41
CA ALA A 20 -12.75 21.97 -32.18
C ALA A 20 -14.03 22.23 -31.34
N SER A 21 -13.97 22.29 -30.00
CA SER A 21 -15.14 22.59 -29.16
C SER A 21 -15.20 24.03 -28.61
N PHE A 22 -14.23 24.89 -28.94
CA PHE A 22 -14.09 26.23 -28.35
C PHE A 22 -14.48 27.40 -29.28
N ALA A 23 -15.28 27.15 -30.32
CA ALA A 23 -15.79 28.23 -31.18
C ALA A 23 -16.96 29.04 -30.57
N GLU A 24 -17.39 28.74 -29.34
CA GLU A 24 -18.43 29.53 -28.64
C GLU A 24 -18.04 29.82 -27.19
N ASN A 25 -17.40 30.95 -26.93
CA ASN A 25 -17.97 32.02 -26.09
C ASN A 25 -16.90 33.01 -25.60
N GLU A 26 -16.97 34.22 -26.14
CA GLU A 26 -16.51 35.42 -25.47
C GLU A 26 -17.35 35.65 -24.18
N LYS A 27 -16.70 35.81 -23.02
CA LYS A 27 -17.21 36.28 -21.71
C LYS A 27 -17.88 35.31 -20.70
N GLY A 28 -17.93 33.99 -20.90
CA GLY A 28 -18.64 33.06 -19.97
C GLY A 28 -17.73 32.25 -19.03
N LEU A 29 -17.75 32.50 -17.71
CA LEU A 29 -17.21 31.54 -16.74
C LEU A 29 -18.09 30.27 -16.75
N ILE A 30 -17.49 29.10 -16.95
CA ILE A 30 -18.16 27.81 -16.78
C ILE A 30 -18.65 27.71 -15.32
N SER A 31 -19.93 27.38 -15.12
CA SER A 31 -20.50 27.21 -13.77
C SER A 31 -19.94 25.96 -13.08
N HIS A 32 -19.89 25.95 -11.73
CA HIS A 32 -19.45 24.78 -10.94
C HIS A 32 -20.14 23.48 -11.38
N ASN A 33 -21.47 23.52 -11.58
CA ASN A 33 -22.24 22.35 -12.00
C ASN A 33 -21.79 21.84 -13.38
N GLN A 34 -21.47 22.73 -14.32
CA GLN A 34 -20.95 22.34 -15.62
C GLN A 34 -19.55 21.71 -15.51
N ILE A 35 -18.69 22.21 -14.63
CA ILE A 35 -17.37 21.61 -14.35
C ILE A 35 -17.55 20.18 -13.84
N ILE A 36 -18.41 19.97 -12.83
CA ILE A 36 -18.67 18.64 -12.27
C ILE A 36 -19.23 17.68 -13.32
N ILE A 37 -20.17 18.13 -14.16
CA ILE A 37 -20.72 17.31 -15.26
C ILE A 37 -19.62 16.91 -16.26
N GLN A 38 -18.77 17.85 -16.68
CA GLN A 38 -17.69 17.56 -17.63
C GLN A 38 -16.67 16.58 -17.03
N LEU A 39 -16.27 16.76 -15.78
CA LEU A 39 -15.37 15.85 -15.10
C LEU A 39 -15.95 14.42 -15.01
N VAL A 40 -17.23 14.28 -14.62
CA VAL A 40 -17.91 12.98 -14.59
C VAL A 40 -18.03 12.32 -15.98
N ASN A 41 -18.14 13.12 -17.04
CA ASN A 41 -18.12 12.60 -18.41
C ASN A 41 -16.72 12.10 -18.80
N HIS A 42 -15.66 12.86 -18.47
CA HIS A 42 -14.27 12.47 -18.75
C HIS A 42 -13.79 11.27 -17.92
N LEU A 43 -14.46 10.92 -16.81
CA LEU A 43 -14.24 9.63 -16.15
C LEU A 43 -14.52 8.43 -17.06
N GLY A 44 -15.29 8.59 -18.13
CA GLY A 44 -15.54 7.55 -19.13
C GLY A 44 -14.64 7.62 -20.36
N ALA A 45 -13.57 8.42 -20.32
CA ALA A 45 -12.59 8.50 -21.39
C ALA A 45 -11.91 7.14 -21.61
N LYS A 46 -11.61 6.84 -22.88
CA LYS A 46 -10.93 5.59 -23.26
C LYS A 46 -9.48 5.58 -22.81
N ASP A 47 -8.81 6.74 -22.83
CA ASP A 47 -7.45 6.86 -22.38
C ASP A 47 -7.38 7.06 -20.86
N ASP A 48 -6.42 6.38 -20.24
CA ASP A 48 -6.28 6.33 -18.79
C ASP A 48 -5.81 7.65 -18.21
N ALA A 49 -5.00 8.41 -18.96
CA ALA A 49 -4.49 9.71 -18.55
C ALA A 49 -5.63 10.71 -18.30
N THR A 50 -6.50 10.94 -19.30
CA THR A 50 -7.67 11.83 -19.17
C THR A 50 -8.60 11.36 -18.06
N ARG A 51 -8.84 10.05 -17.97
CA ARG A 51 -9.71 9.47 -16.95
C ARG A 51 -9.16 9.71 -15.53
N ASN A 52 -7.87 9.49 -15.32
CA ASN A 52 -7.22 9.68 -14.01
C ASN A 52 -7.15 11.16 -13.62
N GLU A 53 -6.82 12.05 -14.57
CA GLU A 53 -6.82 13.50 -14.35
C GLU A 53 -8.22 14.00 -13.97
N ALA A 54 -9.25 13.57 -14.70
CA ALA A 54 -10.63 13.88 -14.37
C ALA A 54 -11.04 13.36 -12.98
N GLY A 55 -10.59 12.16 -12.62
CA GLY A 55 -10.78 11.57 -11.28
C GLY A 55 -10.17 12.42 -10.16
N ILE A 56 -8.92 12.84 -10.32
CA ILE A 56 -8.22 13.70 -9.35
C ILE A 56 -8.87 15.08 -9.27
N ALA A 57 -9.22 15.68 -10.41
CA ALA A 57 -9.89 16.98 -10.48
C ALA A 57 -11.29 16.92 -9.84
N LEU A 58 -12.08 15.88 -10.12
CA LEU A 58 -13.39 15.68 -9.52
C LEU A 58 -13.27 15.51 -8.01
N ARG A 59 -12.31 14.68 -7.57
CA ARG A 59 -12.02 14.48 -6.16
C ARG A 59 -11.52 15.75 -5.49
N SER A 60 -10.84 16.68 -6.15
CA SER A 60 -10.45 17.94 -5.48
C SER A 60 -11.56 19.01 -5.52
N THR A 61 -12.45 18.95 -6.50
CA THR A 61 -13.43 20.02 -6.79
C THR A 61 -14.82 19.75 -6.22
N ALA A 62 -15.28 18.50 -6.18
CA ALA A 62 -16.63 18.16 -5.77
C ALA A 62 -16.90 18.50 -4.28
N LYS A 63 -18.12 18.94 -3.99
CA LYS A 63 -18.59 19.35 -2.66
C LYS A 63 -19.91 18.68 -2.30
N ARG A 64 -20.40 18.91 -1.06
CA ARG A 64 -21.64 18.30 -0.55
C ARG A 64 -22.86 18.54 -1.43
N GLU A 65 -22.95 19.66 -2.12
CA GLU A 65 -24.06 19.97 -3.04
C GLU A 65 -24.11 19.03 -4.25
N ASP A 66 -22.97 18.43 -4.64
CA ASP A 66 -22.86 17.56 -5.82
C ASP A 66 -23.26 16.10 -5.56
N VAL A 67 -23.46 15.73 -4.29
CA VAL A 67 -23.65 14.32 -3.87
C VAL A 67 -24.80 13.65 -4.60
N GLU A 68 -25.94 14.33 -4.75
CA GLU A 68 -27.12 13.76 -5.43
C GLU A 68 -26.82 13.50 -6.91
N PHE A 69 -26.13 14.42 -7.58
CA PHE A 69 -25.70 14.25 -8.96
C PHE A 69 -24.71 13.08 -9.11
N LEU A 70 -23.72 12.98 -8.22
CA LEU A 70 -22.72 11.92 -8.23
C LEU A 70 -23.35 10.54 -7.96
N VAL A 71 -24.27 10.44 -7.00
CA VAL A 71 -25.04 9.21 -6.73
C VAL A 71 -25.90 8.82 -7.92
N SER A 72 -26.54 9.79 -8.58
CA SER A 72 -27.33 9.51 -9.79
C SER A 72 -26.45 9.02 -10.95
N SER A 73 -25.23 9.53 -11.06
CA SER A 73 -24.25 9.13 -12.07
C SER A 73 -23.69 7.74 -11.79
N LEU A 74 -23.48 7.41 -10.52
CA LEU A 74 -23.05 6.08 -10.07
C LEU A 74 -24.07 5.01 -10.47
N ARG A 75 -25.35 5.21 -10.15
CA ARG A 75 -26.45 4.27 -10.47
C ARG A 75 -26.69 4.04 -11.97
N LYS A 76 -26.31 5.00 -12.81
CA LYS A 76 -26.44 4.91 -14.28
C LYS A 76 -25.17 4.34 -14.93
N GLY A 77 -24.08 4.21 -14.19
CA GLY A 77 -22.78 3.78 -14.70
C GLY A 77 -22.72 2.29 -14.97
N ASN A 78 -21.91 1.90 -15.95
CA ASN A 78 -21.58 0.52 -16.27
C ASN A 78 -20.08 0.30 -16.52
N GLN A 79 -19.27 1.33 -16.28
CA GLN A 79 -17.81 1.31 -16.44
C GLN A 79 -17.17 1.29 -15.06
N VAL A 80 -16.39 0.26 -14.77
CA VAL A 80 -15.82 -0.03 -13.45
C VAL A 80 -14.97 1.12 -12.95
N GLU A 81 -14.08 1.64 -13.80
CA GLU A 81 -13.12 2.69 -13.44
C GLU A 81 -13.86 3.99 -13.10
N LYS A 82 -14.88 4.34 -13.87
CA LYS A 82 -15.74 5.49 -13.59
C LYS A 82 -16.46 5.33 -12.27
N GLN A 83 -17.01 4.14 -11.98
CA GLN A 83 -17.68 3.88 -10.71
C GLN A 83 -16.71 4.02 -9.53
N VAL A 84 -15.49 3.49 -9.64
CA VAL A 84 -14.47 3.60 -8.58
C VAL A 84 -14.15 5.07 -8.28
N PHE A 85 -13.91 5.93 -9.28
CA PHE A 85 -13.67 7.36 -9.04
C PHE A 85 -14.85 8.09 -8.41
N LEU A 86 -16.08 7.77 -8.82
CA LEU A 86 -17.29 8.34 -8.21
C LEU A 86 -17.41 7.92 -6.75
N ILE A 87 -17.17 6.64 -6.44
CA ILE A 87 -17.20 6.09 -5.09
C ILE A 87 -16.14 6.74 -4.20
N GLU A 88 -14.89 6.85 -4.67
CA GLU A 88 -13.80 7.51 -3.95
C GLU A 88 -14.10 9.00 -3.70
N THR A 89 -14.69 9.68 -4.69
CA THR A 89 -15.11 11.09 -4.53
C THR A 89 -16.18 11.23 -3.46
N LEU A 90 -17.20 10.35 -3.46
CA LEU A 90 -18.26 10.34 -2.46
C LEU A 90 -17.70 10.03 -1.05
N ALA A 91 -16.76 9.10 -0.94
CA ALA A 91 -16.09 8.76 0.31
C ALA A 91 -15.39 9.98 0.93
N ARG A 92 -14.64 10.73 0.12
CA ARG A 92 -13.95 11.95 0.56
C ARG A 92 -14.92 13.07 0.94
N ILE A 93 -16.04 13.22 0.24
CA ILE A 93 -17.07 14.20 0.62
C ILE A 93 -17.65 13.85 2.01
N GLY A 94 -17.80 12.56 2.31
CA GLY A 94 -18.21 12.07 3.63
C GLY A 94 -19.66 12.37 3.99
N ASP A 95 -20.54 12.57 2.99
CA ASP A 95 -21.96 12.88 3.20
C ASP A 95 -22.80 11.61 3.18
N GLU A 96 -23.59 11.38 4.24
CA GLU A 96 -24.41 10.17 4.39
C GLU A 96 -25.46 10.01 3.27
N ARG A 97 -25.83 11.07 2.55
CA ARG A 97 -26.70 10.97 1.37
C ARG A 97 -26.11 10.08 0.27
N ALA A 98 -24.81 9.80 0.29
CA ALA A 98 -24.16 8.86 -0.61
C ALA A 98 -24.44 7.39 -0.30
N VAL A 99 -24.81 7.05 0.95
CA VAL A 99 -24.91 5.66 1.43
C VAL A 99 -25.87 4.80 0.57
N PRO A 100 -27.08 5.25 0.19
CA PRO A 100 -27.96 4.46 -0.67
C PRO A 100 -27.40 4.23 -2.08
N GLY A 101 -26.49 5.07 -2.56
CA GLY A 101 -25.77 4.85 -3.81
C GLY A 101 -24.68 3.79 -3.66
N LEU A 102 -23.95 3.83 -2.56
CA LEU A 102 -22.89 2.87 -2.27
C LEU A 102 -23.42 1.46 -1.95
N ILE A 103 -24.55 1.35 -1.26
CA ILE A 103 -25.23 0.06 -1.04
C ILE A 103 -25.67 -0.56 -2.38
N PHE A 104 -26.14 0.26 -3.32
CA PHE A 104 -26.49 -0.23 -4.66
C PHE A 104 -25.27 -0.86 -5.36
N GLU A 105 -24.08 -0.26 -5.25
CA GLU A 105 -22.83 -0.81 -5.79
C GLU A 105 -22.39 -2.10 -5.09
N LEU A 106 -22.64 -2.24 -3.78
CA LEU A 106 -22.37 -3.51 -3.06
C LEU A 106 -23.13 -4.70 -3.67
N GLU A 107 -24.33 -4.45 -4.16
CA GLU A 107 -25.21 -5.48 -4.72
C GLU A 107 -24.90 -5.72 -6.20
N HIS A 108 -24.78 -4.65 -6.99
CA HIS A 108 -24.81 -4.70 -8.45
C HIS A 108 -23.47 -4.38 -9.15
N GLY A 109 -22.51 -3.81 -8.41
CA GLY A 109 -21.23 -3.39 -8.98
C GLY A 109 -20.30 -4.55 -9.35
N SER A 110 -19.19 -4.24 -10.01
CA SER A 110 -18.08 -5.19 -10.19
C SER A 110 -17.42 -5.53 -8.84
N ARG A 111 -16.50 -6.50 -8.83
CA ARG A 111 -15.70 -6.82 -7.62
C ARG A 111 -15.00 -5.58 -7.08
N GLU A 112 -14.37 -4.82 -7.98
CA GLU A 112 -13.58 -3.62 -7.68
C GLU A 112 -14.48 -2.51 -7.14
N ALA A 113 -15.63 -2.27 -7.79
CA ALA A 113 -16.62 -1.31 -7.32
C ALA A 113 -17.18 -1.70 -5.93
N LYS A 114 -17.39 -2.99 -5.66
CA LYS A 114 -17.79 -3.49 -4.33
C LYS A 114 -16.73 -3.20 -3.28
N LEU A 115 -15.46 -3.51 -3.55
CA LEU A 115 -14.36 -3.23 -2.60
C LEU A 115 -14.22 -1.73 -2.32
N ALA A 116 -14.33 -0.89 -3.37
CA ALA A 116 -14.34 0.56 -3.23
C ALA A 116 -15.55 1.04 -2.40
N ALA A 117 -16.75 0.52 -2.65
CA ALA A 117 -17.97 0.91 -1.95
C ALA A 117 -17.92 0.51 -0.47
N ILE A 118 -17.42 -0.69 -0.13
CA ILE A 118 -17.21 -1.11 1.26
C ILE A 118 -16.27 -0.12 1.96
N THR A 119 -15.15 0.22 1.32
CA THR A 119 -14.17 1.16 1.85
C THR A 119 -14.81 2.54 2.08
N ALA A 120 -15.54 3.05 1.09
CA ALA A 120 -16.24 4.33 1.14
C ALA A 120 -17.26 4.41 2.27
N LEU A 121 -18.04 3.35 2.49
CA LEU A 121 -18.99 3.25 3.60
C LEU A 121 -18.29 3.34 4.96
N GLY A 122 -17.10 2.73 5.09
CA GLY A 122 -16.25 2.86 6.28
C GLY A 122 -15.77 4.29 6.52
N TYR A 123 -15.39 5.02 5.46
CA TYR A 123 -14.98 6.43 5.54
C TYR A 123 -16.13 7.38 5.88
N ILE A 124 -17.33 7.14 5.34
CA ILE A 124 -18.53 7.93 5.65
C ILE A 124 -18.94 7.72 7.12
N GLY A 125 -18.72 6.52 7.67
CA GLY A 125 -18.96 6.25 9.09
C GLY A 125 -20.44 6.10 9.47
N SER A 126 -21.32 5.89 8.49
CA SER A 126 -22.76 5.72 8.75
C SER A 126 -23.09 4.34 9.32
N ASP A 127 -24.11 4.28 10.17
CA ASP A 127 -24.67 3.02 10.72
C ASP A 127 -25.55 2.25 9.73
N GLN A 128 -26.12 2.95 8.73
CA GLN A 128 -27.04 2.40 7.75
C GLN A 128 -26.54 1.11 7.04
N PRO A 129 -25.26 1.01 6.58
CA PRO A 129 -24.76 -0.18 5.89
C PRO A 129 -24.37 -1.35 6.80
N ILE A 130 -24.42 -1.23 8.13
CA ILE A 130 -23.86 -2.24 9.06
C ILE A 130 -24.39 -3.65 8.78
N ALA A 131 -25.69 -3.80 8.48
CA ALA A 131 -26.26 -5.11 8.19
C ALA A 131 -25.67 -5.75 6.92
N PHE A 132 -25.46 -4.95 5.86
CA PHE A 132 -24.83 -5.39 4.62
C PHE A 132 -23.36 -5.76 4.83
N LEU A 133 -22.61 -4.89 5.52
CA LEU A 133 -21.20 -5.15 5.84
C LEU A 133 -21.04 -6.40 6.70
N THR A 134 -21.93 -6.62 7.68
CA THR A 134 -21.92 -7.82 8.53
C THR A 134 -22.16 -9.09 7.71
N LYS A 135 -23.06 -9.05 6.73
CA LYS A 135 -23.31 -10.18 5.83
C LYS A 135 -22.07 -10.53 5.00
N ILE A 136 -21.39 -9.52 4.45
CA ILE A 136 -20.16 -9.67 3.67
C ILE A 136 -19.00 -10.18 4.54
N ALA A 137 -18.85 -9.66 5.75
CA ALA A 137 -17.84 -10.10 6.70
C ALA A 137 -18.01 -11.58 7.10
N LYS A 138 -19.25 -12.10 7.08
CA LYS A 138 -19.59 -13.50 7.42
C LYS A 138 -19.63 -14.46 6.23
N SER A 139 -19.59 -14.00 4.98
CA SER A 139 -19.68 -14.88 3.80
C SER A 139 -18.45 -15.76 3.65
N VAL A 140 -17.27 -15.22 3.99
CA VAL A 140 -15.97 -15.89 4.11
C VAL A 140 -15.52 -16.73 2.91
N SER A 141 -16.22 -16.65 1.79
CA SER A 141 -15.86 -17.22 0.49
C SER A 141 -14.83 -16.35 -0.23
N ASP A 142 -14.82 -15.07 0.10
CA ASP A 142 -13.93 -14.05 -0.44
C ASP A 142 -13.25 -13.35 0.73
N VAL A 143 -12.06 -13.82 1.06
CA VAL A 143 -11.33 -13.40 2.26
C VAL A 143 -11.03 -11.90 2.20
N GLU A 144 -10.65 -11.38 1.05
CA GLU A 144 -10.34 -9.96 0.86
C GLU A 144 -11.59 -9.10 1.08
N MET A 145 -12.72 -9.46 0.46
CA MET A 145 -13.97 -8.71 0.63
C MET A 145 -14.49 -8.78 2.06
N SER A 146 -14.38 -9.94 2.72
CA SER A 146 -14.70 -10.07 4.15
C SER A 146 -13.77 -9.22 5.03
N MET A 147 -12.46 -9.19 4.76
CA MET A 147 -11.50 -8.32 5.46
C MET A 147 -11.83 -6.84 5.27
N ARG A 148 -12.21 -6.43 4.05
CA ARG A 148 -12.59 -5.05 3.76
C ARG A 148 -13.86 -4.67 4.53
N ALA A 149 -14.84 -5.56 4.61
CA ALA A 149 -16.06 -5.32 5.37
C ALA A 149 -15.81 -5.24 6.89
N ILE A 150 -14.95 -6.09 7.43
CA ILE A 150 -14.48 -6.01 8.82
C ILE A 150 -13.80 -4.66 9.08
N SER A 151 -12.96 -4.21 8.15
CA SER A 151 -12.24 -2.94 8.26
C SER A 151 -13.20 -1.74 8.24
N ALA A 152 -14.20 -1.78 7.34
CA ALA A 152 -15.24 -0.76 7.28
C ALA A 152 -16.07 -0.70 8.57
N LEU A 153 -16.45 -1.85 9.15
CA LEU A 153 -17.11 -1.91 10.46
C LEU A 153 -16.24 -1.33 11.58
N GLY A 154 -14.94 -1.66 11.60
CA GLY A 154 -13.99 -1.08 12.56
C GLY A 154 -13.85 0.43 12.40
N ARG A 155 -13.88 0.93 11.18
CA ARG A 155 -13.81 2.38 10.89
C ARG A 155 -15.09 3.13 11.26
N ILE A 156 -16.27 2.53 11.04
CA ILE A 156 -17.55 3.06 11.52
C ILE A 156 -17.53 3.18 13.04
N GLY A 157 -17.04 2.16 13.74
CA GLY A 157 -16.72 2.22 15.18
C GLY A 157 -17.91 2.47 16.13
N SER A 158 -19.14 2.52 15.63
CA SER A 158 -20.34 2.68 16.46
C SER A 158 -20.58 1.43 17.31
N GLN A 159 -21.38 1.58 18.37
CA GLN A 159 -21.75 0.44 19.23
C GLN A 159 -22.39 -0.71 18.43
N ARG A 160 -23.15 -0.39 17.39
CA ARG A 160 -23.74 -1.40 16.49
C ARG A 160 -22.68 -2.10 15.65
N ALA A 161 -21.69 -1.36 15.16
CA ALA A 161 -20.58 -1.94 14.38
C ALA A 161 -19.69 -2.83 15.26
N LEU A 162 -19.40 -2.41 16.50
CA LEU A 162 -18.69 -3.23 17.48
C LEU A 162 -19.43 -4.53 17.78
N TYR A 163 -20.73 -4.47 18.06
CA TYR A 163 -21.55 -5.66 18.26
C TYR A 163 -21.55 -6.58 17.03
N ALA A 164 -21.57 -6.02 15.82
CA ALA A 164 -21.45 -6.79 14.58
C ALA A 164 -20.09 -7.50 14.44
N LEU A 165 -19.00 -6.83 14.80
CA LEU A 165 -17.64 -7.40 14.79
C LEU A 165 -17.50 -8.55 15.78
N GLU A 166 -17.98 -8.38 17.02
CA GLU A 166 -17.96 -9.43 18.06
C GLU A 166 -18.70 -10.68 17.59
N ASN A 167 -19.90 -10.51 17.03
CA ASN A 167 -20.69 -11.62 16.48
C ASN A 167 -20.05 -12.26 15.24
N THR A 168 -19.22 -11.52 14.50
CA THR A 168 -18.52 -12.03 13.32
C THR A 168 -17.32 -12.87 13.75
N SER A 169 -16.57 -12.44 14.76
CA SER A 169 -15.43 -13.18 15.33
C SER A 169 -15.80 -14.61 15.74
N ALA A 170 -17.03 -14.81 16.23
CA ALA A 170 -17.53 -16.11 16.64
C ALA A 170 -17.68 -17.13 15.50
N LYS A 171 -17.56 -16.75 14.23
CA LYS A 171 -17.69 -17.66 13.08
C LYS A 171 -16.36 -18.22 12.55
N PHE A 172 -15.23 -17.66 12.97
CA PHE A 172 -13.93 -18.07 12.46
C PHE A 172 -13.36 -19.20 13.33
N HIS A 173 -13.62 -20.45 12.98
CA HIS A 173 -13.13 -21.60 13.77
C HIS A 173 -11.95 -22.36 13.14
N SER A 174 -11.75 -22.25 11.82
CA SER A 174 -10.66 -22.95 11.13
C SER A 174 -9.35 -22.14 11.14
N LYS A 175 -8.23 -22.86 11.04
CA LYS A 175 -6.88 -22.29 10.91
C LYS A 175 -6.71 -21.43 9.64
N GLU A 176 -7.49 -21.72 8.60
CA GLU A 176 -7.53 -20.99 7.33
C GLU A 176 -8.17 -19.60 7.44
N ARG A 177 -8.81 -19.28 8.58
CA ARG A 177 -9.49 -17.99 8.82
C ARG A 177 -8.76 -17.12 9.84
N GLU A 178 -7.48 -17.38 10.08
CA GLU A 178 -6.72 -16.66 11.09
C GLU A 178 -6.49 -15.18 10.72
N SER A 179 -6.34 -14.87 9.43
CA SER A 179 -6.29 -13.48 8.94
C SER A 179 -7.57 -12.71 9.27
N LEU A 180 -8.75 -13.33 9.08
CA LEU A 180 -10.05 -12.73 9.43
C LEU A 180 -10.19 -12.50 10.94
N LYS A 181 -9.72 -13.44 11.78
CA LYS A 181 -9.69 -13.23 13.24
C LYS A 181 -8.79 -12.05 13.64
N ARG A 182 -7.59 -11.97 13.05
CA ARG A 182 -6.67 -10.86 13.29
C ARG A 182 -7.27 -9.53 12.84
N ALA A 183 -7.89 -9.50 11.66
CA ALA A 183 -8.61 -8.34 11.15
C ALA A 183 -9.74 -7.90 12.09
N THR A 184 -10.57 -8.83 12.58
CA THR A 184 -11.66 -8.50 13.51
C THR A 184 -11.14 -8.01 14.85
N LYS A 185 -10.11 -8.66 15.40
CA LYS A 185 -9.46 -8.21 16.63
C LYS A 185 -8.90 -6.80 16.47
N TRP A 186 -8.21 -6.53 15.36
CA TRP A 186 -7.69 -5.20 15.05
C TRP A 186 -8.81 -4.18 14.89
N ALA A 187 -9.89 -4.51 14.19
CA ALA A 187 -11.03 -3.61 14.00
C ALA A 187 -11.71 -3.23 15.32
N ILE A 188 -11.87 -4.19 16.24
CA ILE A 188 -12.39 -3.91 17.60
C ILE A 188 -11.41 -3.01 18.37
N GLU A 189 -10.12 -3.32 18.30
CA GLU A 189 -9.08 -2.51 18.97
C GLU A 189 -9.04 -1.08 18.42
N TYR A 190 -9.07 -0.91 17.10
CA TYR A 190 -9.04 0.38 16.40
C TYR A 190 -10.26 1.25 16.70
N ALA A 191 -11.44 0.62 16.84
CA ALA A 191 -12.68 1.29 17.22
C ALA A 191 -12.74 1.63 18.72
N SER A 192 -11.86 1.07 19.55
CA SER A 192 -11.82 1.35 20.98
C SER A 192 -11.51 2.84 21.25
N PRO A 193 -12.21 3.49 22.19
CA PRO A 193 -11.86 4.83 22.64
C PRO A 193 -10.42 4.97 23.18
N ASP A 194 -9.86 3.87 23.70
CA ASP A 194 -8.51 3.83 24.27
C ASP A 194 -7.40 3.69 23.21
N PHE A 195 -7.76 3.50 21.94
CA PHE A 195 -6.76 3.36 20.88
C PHE A 195 -6.09 4.69 20.58
N ASP A 196 -4.78 4.75 20.83
CA ASP A 196 -3.97 5.93 20.62
C ASP A 196 -3.71 6.20 19.12
N LYS A 197 -4.61 6.98 18.51
CA LYS A 197 -4.55 7.39 17.10
C LYS A 197 -3.49 8.47 16.83
N GLU A 198 -3.19 9.30 17.82
CA GLU A 198 -2.19 10.37 17.67
C GLU A 198 -0.76 9.88 17.96
N GLY A 199 -0.65 8.76 18.68
CA GLY A 199 0.53 8.34 19.43
C GLY A 199 1.87 8.64 18.81
N ILE A 200 2.71 9.36 19.56
CA ILE A 200 4.14 9.58 19.29
C ILE A 200 4.89 9.15 20.56
N SER A 201 5.51 7.96 20.56
CA SER A 201 6.18 7.44 21.75
C SER A 201 7.67 7.81 21.87
N THR A 202 7.98 8.73 22.77
CA THR A 202 9.34 9.26 22.95
C THR A 202 10.33 8.30 23.64
N ASN A 203 9.86 7.18 24.19
CA ASN A 203 10.72 6.20 24.83
C ASN A 203 11.08 5.09 23.82
N LEU A 204 12.25 5.20 23.19
CA LEU A 204 12.82 4.26 22.23
C LEU A 204 14.24 3.82 22.63
N GLY A 205 14.46 3.60 23.94
CA GLY A 205 15.78 3.29 24.50
C GLY A 205 16.32 1.87 24.22
N PRO A 206 17.62 1.63 24.47
CA PRO A 206 18.33 0.40 24.12
C PRO A 206 17.88 -0.84 24.91
N GLY A 207 18.10 -2.00 24.32
CA GLY A 207 17.97 -3.31 24.97
C GLY A 207 16.54 -3.80 25.19
N ARG A 208 15.55 -3.17 24.55
CA ARG A 208 14.14 -3.51 24.71
C ARG A 208 13.48 -3.82 23.37
N ARG A 209 12.63 -4.84 23.38
CA ARG A 209 11.58 -5.00 22.38
C ARG A 209 10.40 -4.13 22.80
N MET A 210 9.84 -3.41 21.85
CA MET A 210 8.83 -2.39 22.09
C MET A 210 7.71 -2.55 21.07
N ILE A 211 6.47 -2.36 21.53
CA ILE A 211 5.30 -2.15 20.68
C ILE A 211 4.91 -0.70 20.91
N ARG A 212 4.83 0.07 19.84
CA ARG A 212 4.58 1.52 19.85
C ARG A 212 3.64 1.89 18.73
N SER A 213 3.19 3.14 18.78
CA SER A 213 2.43 3.77 17.71
C SER A 213 3.12 5.04 17.26
N TYR A 214 2.97 5.36 15.99
CA TYR A 214 3.35 6.62 15.37
C TYR A 214 2.19 7.08 14.47
N ARG A 215 1.45 8.12 14.88
CA ARG A 215 0.30 8.65 14.13
C ARG A 215 -0.67 7.54 13.69
N GLY A 216 -1.08 6.72 14.66
CA GLY A 216 -2.03 5.63 14.45
C GLY A 216 -1.45 4.35 13.85
N MET A 217 -0.23 4.39 13.28
CA MET A 217 0.47 3.20 12.82
C MET A 217 1.16 2.50 13.99
N ARG A 218 0.72 1.28 14.31
CA ARG A 218 1.45 0.40 15.23
C ARG A 218 2.76 -0.04 14.59
N PHE A 219 3.80 -0.23 15.39
CA PHE A 219 5.03 -0.85 14.94
C PHE A 219 5.70 -1.65 16.06
N TYR A 220 6.42 -2.69 15.67
CA TYR A 220 7.32 -3.43 16.54
C TYR A 220 8.73 -2.92 16.33
N TYR A 221 9.42 -2.64 17.43
CA TYR A 221 10.77 -2.10 17.38
C TYR A 221 11.68 -2.86 18.34
N TYR A 222 12.90 -3.11 17.88
CA TYR A 222 13.99 -3.63 18.69
C TYR A 222 15.21 -2.75 18.49
N PHE A 223 15.76 -2.23 19.59
CA PHE A 223 17.01 -1.50 19.61
C PHE A 223 18.08 -2.29 20.37
N PRO A 224 19.23 -2.61 19.77
CA PRO A 224 20.28 -3.38 20.43
C PRO A 224 20.77 -2.71 21.72
N GLY A 225 20.93 -3.50 22.78
CA GLY A 225 21.33 -3.03 24.11
C GLY A 225 22.80 -2.61 24.21
N THR A 226 23.65 -3.25 23.42
CA THR A 226 25.06 -2.94 23.25
C THR A 226 25.28 -2.50 21.82
N ILE A 227 25.14 -1.20 21.60
CA ILE A 227 25.60 -0.55 20.38
C ILE A 227 27.14 -0.64 20.40
N ASP A 228 27.80 -0.80 19.25
CA ASP A 228 29.19 -0.34 19.14
C ASP A 228 29.25 1.12 19.64
N LYS A 229 30.41 1.65 20.04
CA LYS A 229 30.52 2.95 20.74
C LYS A 229 29.85 4.17 20.04
N ASP A 230 29.27 4.00 18.86
CA ASP A 230 28.62 4.98 18.00
C ASP A 230 27.28 4.44 17.41
N PRO A 231 26.11 4.94 17.88
CA PRO A 231 24.78 4.61 17.34
C PRO A 231 24.60 4.88 15.84
N SER A 232 25.32 5.84 15.27
CA SER A 232 25.25 6.17 13.83
C SER A 232 25.82 5.06 12.93
N LYS A 233 26.52 4.08 13.51
CA LYS A 233 27.02 2.88 12.82
C LYS A 233 26.08 1.69 12.95
N THR A 234 24.98 1.84 13.68
CA THR A 234 23.95 0.79 13.78
C THR A 234 23.08 0.85 12.55
N TRP A 235 22.87 -0.31 11.94
CA TRP A 235 22.01 -0.45 10.78
C TRP A 235 20.56 -0.68 11.20
N LEU A 236 19.63 -0.23 10.35
CA LEU A 236 18.20 -0.48 10.50
C LEU A 236 17.74 -1.54 9.50
N LEU A 237 17.26 -2.67 10.01
CA LEU A 237 16.51 -3.66 9.25
C LEU A 237 15.02 -3.40 9.41
N VAL A 238 14.35 -3.13 8.31
CA VAL A 238 12.90 -3.01 8.23
C VAL A 238 12.32 -4.30 7.64
N CYS A 239 11.44 -4.96 8.38
CA CYS A 239 10.70 -6.13 7.92
C CYS A 239 9.23 -5.76 7.66
N VAL A 240 8.72 -5.98 6.45
CA VAL A 240 7.33 -5.72 6.05
C VAL A 240 6.58 -7.05 5.97
N HIS A 241 5.48 -7.15 6.72
CA HIS A 241 4.67 -8.36 6.82
C HIS A 241 3.79 -8.58 5.59
N ASP A 242 3.13 -9.73 5.51
CA ASP A 242 2.15 -10.04 4.47
C ASP A 242 0.76 -9.44 4.81
N ASN A 243 -0.19 -9.45 3.89
CA ASN A 243 -1.55 -8.96 4.14
C ASN A 243 -2.37 -9.84 5.10
N ASP A 244 -1.79 -10.92 5.63
CA ASP A 244 -2.39 -11.79 6.63
C ASP A 244 -2.53 -11.13 8.02
N LEU A 245 -1.89 -9.96 8.23
CA LEU A 245 -1.86 -9.19 9.48
C LEU A 245 -1.07 -9.84 10.63
N ASP A 246 -0.17 -10.79 10.36
CA ASP A 246 0.68 -11.44 11.38
C ASP A 246 2.06 -10.77 11.56
N ALA A 247 2.07 -9.43 11.66
CA ALA A 247 3.31 -8.67 11.85
C ALA A 247 4.07 -9.03 13.14
N LYS A 248 3.35 -9.46 14.18
CA LYS A 248 3.98 -9.91 15.43
C LYS A 248 4.88 -11.11 15.20
N ARG A 249 4.42 -12.10 14.44
CA ARG A 249 5.21 -13.30 14.11
C ARG A 249 6.47 -12.93 13.33
N LEU A 250 6.34 -12.03 12.35
CA LEU A 250 7.51 -11.52 11.63
C LEU A 250 8.48 -10.78 12.56
N ALA A 251 7.97 -9.93 13.45
CA ALA A 251 8.78 -9.23 14.44
C ALA A 251 9.48 -10.18 15.42
N ASP A 252 8.84 -11.29 15.83
CA ASP A 252 9.46 -12.33 16.67
C ASP A 252 10.68 -12.95 15.97
N TYR A 253 10.58 -13.23 14.66
CA TYR A 253 11.70 -13.75 13.87
C TYR A 253 12.81 -12.71 13.67
N CYS A 254 12.47 -11.51 13.21
CA CYS A 254 13.45 -10.45 12.96
C CYS A 254 14.16 -10.02 14.26
N TRP A 255 13.48 -10.04 15.41
CA TRP A 255 14.09 -9.72 16.71
C TRP A 255 15.22 -10.67 17.09
N LYS A 256 15.01 -11.99 17.00
CA LYS A 256 16.04 -12.98 17.31
C LYS A 256 17.33 -12.68 16.53
N TYR A 257 17.16 -12.38 15.25
CA TYR A 257 18.26 -12.00 14.37
C TYR A 257 18.92 -10.67 14.78
N GLY A 258 18.14 -9.62 15.00
CA GLY A 258 18.65 -8.29 15.37
C GLY A 258 19.53 -8.36 16.62
N ARG A 259 19.16 -9.21 17.59
CA ARG A 259 19.98 -9.46 18.78
C ARG A 259 21.30 -10.17 18.48
N GLU A 260 21.28 -11.22 17.68
CA GLU A 260 22.47 -12.01 17.34
C GLU A 260 23.48 -11.21 16.50
N ASN A 261 23.00 -10.24 15.71
CA ASN A 261 23.83 -9.48 14.76
C ASN A 261 23.98 -7.99 15.13
N ARG A 262 23.43 -7.56 16.28
CA ARG A 262 23.45 -6.15 16.75
C ARG A 262 22.86 -5.15 15.74
N VAL A 263 21.76 -5.54 15.10
CA VAL A 263 21.04 -4.73 14.13
C VAL A 263 19.73 -4.24 14.75
N ALA A 264 19.39 -2.97 14.57
CA ALA A 264 18.09 -2.46 14.97
C ALA A 264 17.01 -2.98 14.01
N VAL A 265 15.84 -3.32 14.55
CA VAL A 265 14.76 -3.92 13.76
C VAL A 265 13.49 -3.10 13.90
N LEU A 266 12.89 -2.77 12.77
CA LEU A 266 11.57 -2.16 12.67
C LEU A 266 10.64 -3.09 11.90
N VAL A 267 9.44 -3.31 12.42
CA VAL A 267 8.33 -3.95 11.69
C VAL A 267 7.13 -3.02 11.76
N PRO A 268 6.87 -2.20 10.71
CA PRO A 268 5.64 -1.43 10.65
C PRO A 268 4.44 -2.38 10.57
N TYR A 269 3.34 -2.03 11.23
CA TYR A 269 2.07 -2.72 11.08
C TYR A 269 1.21 -1.95 10.08
N PHE A 270 1.29 -2.34 8.81
CA PHE A 270 0.37 -1.85 7.79
C PHE A 270 -0.98 -2.53 7.98
N ASP A 271 -1.85 -1.83 8.70
CA ASP A 271 -3.17 -2.35 9.02
C ASP A 271 -4.15 -2.23 7.86
N ASN A 272 -5.13 -3.12 7.82
CA ASN A 272 -6.11 -3.20 6.73
C ASN A 272 -7.23 -2.14 6.79
N ILE A 273 -7.23 -1.25 7.79
CA ILE A 273 -8.17 -0.12 7.88
C ILE A 273 -7.59 1.13 7.24
N ASN A 274 -6.33 1.45 7.58
CA ASN A 274 -5.65 2.65 7.10
C ASN A 274 -4.82 2.42 5.84
N TYR A 275 -4.26 1.23 5.68
CA TYR A 275 -3.37 0.88 4.57
C TYR A 275 -3.80 -0.45 3.92
N PRO A 276 -5.05 -0.55 3.45
CA PRO A 276 -5.61 -1.80 2.95
C PRO A 276 -4.90 -2.33 1.70
N GLU A 277 -4.18 -1.49 0.97
CA GLU A 277 -3.44 -1.80 -0.25
C GLU A 277 -2.01 -1.27 -0.16
N TYR A 278 -1.41 -1.36 1.03
CA TYR A 278 -0.07 -0.81 1.29
C TYR A 278 0.97 -1.29 0.30
N TRP A 279 0.85 -2.51 -0.22
CA TRP A 279 1.74 -3.05 -1.24
C TRP A 279 1.73 -2.25 -2.55
N ASN A 280 0.67 -1.51 -2.84
CA ASN A 280 0.53 -0.56 -3.95
C ASN A 280 0.64 0.89 -3.49
N PHE A 281 1.26 1.13 -2.33
CA PHE A 281 1.41 2.44 -1.67
C PHE A 281 0.12 3.15 -1.30
N ASP A 282 -1.04 2.49 -1.40
CA ASP A 282 -2.34 3.14 -1.22
C ASP A 282 -2.45 4.45 -2.05
N LEU A 283 -1.95 4.45 -3.30
CA LEU A 283 -1.76 5.65 -4.14
C LEU A 283 -2.97 6.57 -4.26
N ARG A 284 -4.19 6.01 -4.16
CA ARG A 284 -5.44 6.78 -4.24
C ARG A 284 -5.92 7.31 -2.88
N SER A 285 -5.21 7.07 -1.79
CA SER A 285 -5.57 7.51 -0.43
C SER A 285 -4.34 7.98 0.37
N ASP A 286 -4.34 7.76 1.69
CA ASP A 286 -3.20 8.11 2.55
C ASP A 286 -2.02 7.18 2.27
N ARG A 287 -1.05 7.70 1.54
CA ARG A 287 0.08 6.94 1.01
C ARG A 287 0.93 6.24 2.08
N SER A 288 1.04 4.92 1.97
CA SER A 288 1.73 4.08 2.96
C SER A 288 3.26 4.21 2.89
N ASP A 289 3.82 4.48 1.72
CA ASP A 289 5.24 4.73 1.52
C ASP A 289 5.70 6.04 2.18
N VAL A 290 4.88 7.09 2.08
CA VAL A 290 5.12 8.36 2.76
C VAL A 290 5.05 8.17 4.27
N ARG A 291 4.02 7.48 4.77
CA ARG A 291 3.90 7.16 6.20
C ARG A 291 5.07 6.34 6.71
N PHE A 292 5.53 5.37 5.91
CA PHE A 292 6.69 4.55 6.22
C PHE A 292 7.97 5.38 6.35
N LEU A 293 8.24 6.28 5.40
CA LEU A 293 9.37 7.21 5.46
C LEU A 293 9.29 8.09 6.71
N GLU A 294 8.11 8.63 7.04
CA GLU A 294 7.91 9.42 8.26
C GLU A 294 8.23 8.61 9.53
N LEU A 295 7.84 7.33 9.58
CA LEU A 295 8.14 6.43 10.70
C LEU A 295 9.64 6.16 10.82
N VAL A 296 10.35 5.94 9.71
CA VAL A 296 11.80 5.75 9.71
C VAL A 296 12.53 7.00 10.20
N ASP A 297 12.14 8.19 9.70
CA ASP A 297 12.68 9.48 10.15
C ASP A 297 12.38 9.77 11.62
N TYR A 298 11.20 9.36 12.08
CA TYR A 298 10.81 9.43 13.47
C TYR A 298 11.77 8.60 14.35
N LEU A 299 12.03 7.34 14.01
CA LEU A 299 12.94 6.49 14.79
C LEU A 299 14.35 7.07 14.85
N SER A 300 14.89 7.50 13.71
CA SER A 300 16.25 8.07 13.63
C SER A 300 16.45 9.24 14.59
N ARG A 301 15.46 10.13 14.71
CA ARG A 301 15.51 11.28 15.63
C ARG A 301 15.67 10.90 17.11
N TYR A 302 15.06 9.79 17.54
CA TYR A 302 15.06 9.41 18.96
C TYR A 302 16.09 8.34 19.32
N THR A 303 16.60 7.59 18.34
CA THR A 303 17.58 6.50 18.57
C THR A 303 18.97 6.83 18.04
N GLN A 304 19.11 7.93 17.28
CA GLN A 304 20.35 8.34 16.61
C GLN A 304 20.91 7.29 15.63
N ILE A 305 20.05 6.35 15.19
CA ILE A 305 20.38 5.39 14.13
C ILE A 305 20.47 6.13 12.80
N ASN A 306 21.46 5.74 11.99
CA ASN A 306 21.57 6.20 10.62
C ASN A 306 20.41 5.63 9.77
N ASN A 307 19.64 6.52 9.15
CA ASN A 307 18.53 6.20 8.26
C ASN A 307 18.77 6.65 6.80
N ASN A 308 20.02 6.97 6.44
CA ASN A 308 20.37 7.36 5.07
C ASN A 308 20.07 6.22 4.09
N GLU A 309 20.46 5.00 4.47
CA GLU A 309 20.16 3.77 3.74
C GLU A 309 19.68 2.70 4.73
N ILE A 310 18.58 2.03 4.42
CA ILE A 310 17.99 0.96 5.26
C ILE A 310 18.09 -0.41 4.58
N TYR A 311 18.07 -1.47 5.39
CA TYR A 311 17.85 -2.82 4.88
C TYR A 311 16.36 -3.12 4.86
N LEU A 312 15.87 -3.67 3.75
CA LEU A 312 14.47 -4.04 3.59
C LEU A 312 14.28 -5.54 3.43
N PHE A 313 13.29 -6.07 4.08
CA PHE A 313 12.80 -7.43 3.90
C PHE A 313 11.29 -7.40 3.80
N GLY A 314 10.73 -8.01 2.76
CA GLY A 314 9.29 -8.10 2.58
C GLY A 314 8.85 -9.54 2.35
N LEU A 315 7.71 -9.92 2.93
CA LEU A 315 7.06 -11.22 2.76
C LEU A 315 5.69 -11.05 2.11
N GLY A 316 5.36 -11.85 1.08
CA GLY A 316 4.04 -11.81 0.43
C GLY A 316 3.74 -10.42 -0.14
N LYS A 317 2.63 -9.80 0.26
CA LYS A 317 2.33 -8.40 -0.10
C LYS A 317 3.37 -7.40 0.42
N GLY A 318 4.03 -7.68 1.53
CA GLY A 318 5.20 -6.91 1.99
C GLY A 318 6.40 -7.02 1.04
N ALA A 319 6.54 -8.13 0.32
CA ALA A 319 7.58 -8.31 -0.69
C ALA A 319 7.36 -7.41 -1.92
N GLU A 320 6.10 -7.26 -2.32
CA GLU A 320 5.72 -6.36 -3.41
C GLU A 320 5.90 -4.88 -3.01
N PHE A 321 5.52 -4.53 -1.77
CA PHE A 321 5.83 -3.20 -1.19
C PHE A 321 7.33 -2.91 -1.30
N VAL A 322 8.18 -3.85 -0.89
CA VAL A 322 9.63 -3.68 -0.91
C VAL A 322 10.16 -3.50 -2.33
N GLN A 323 9.68 -4.28 -3.31
CA GLN A 323 10.12 -4.11 -4.70
C GLN A 323 9.75 -2.73 -5.26
N ARG A 324 8.52 -2.27 -5.02
CA ARG A 324 8.04 -0.93 -5.40
C ARG A 324 8.77 0.18 -4.64
N PHE A 325 9.13 -0.05 -3.39
CA PHE A 325 9.89 0.92 -2.59
C PHE A 325 11.32 1.08 -3.09
N VAL A 326 11.96 0.00 -3.53
CA VAL A 326 13.28 0.06 -4.16
C VAL A 326 13.22 0.79 -5.50
N LEU A 327 12.14 0.62 -6.27
CA LEU A 327 11.91 1.38 -7.51
C LEU A 327 11.72 2.87 -7.26
N ALA A 328 10.88 3.24 -6.29
CA ALA A 328 10.54 4.63 -6.01
C ALA A 328 11.63 5.38 -5.23
N TYR A 329 12.38 4.68 -4.36
CA TYR A 329 13.34 5.28 -3.43
C TYR A 329 14.68 4.53 -3.39
N PRO A 330 15.36 4.30 -4.53
CA PRO A 330 16.59 3.48 -4.57
C PRO A 330 17.70 4.04 -3.67
N ASP A 331 17.80 5.37 -3.54
CA ASP A 331 18.81 6.04 -2.70
C ASP A 331 18.58 5.84 -1.18
N LYS A 332 17.41 5.33 -0.78
CA LYS A 332 17.08 5.02 0.62
C LYS A 332 17.40 3.58 1.00
N VAL A 333 17.81 2.74 0.05
CA VAL A 333 17.91 1.29 0.28
C VAL A 333 19.36 0.83 0.14
N ALA A 334 19.91 0.30 1.24
CA ALA A 334 21.21 -0.34 1.24
C ALA A 334 21.14 -1.70 0.54
N LYS A 335 20.22 -2.56 0.99
CA LYS A 335 19.88 -3.85 0.37
C LYS A 335 18.43 -4.23 0.65
N ALA A 336 17.82 -5.00 -0.24
CA ALA A 336 16.44 -5.46 -0.11
C ALA A 336 16.27 -6.96 -0.39
N ALA A 337 15.25 -7.55 0.25
CA ALA A 337 14.71 -8.87 -0.04
C ALA A 337 13.22 -8.77 -0.34
N SER A 338 12.78 -9.31 -1.47
CA SER A 338 11.38 -9.55 -1.77
C SER A 338 11.16 -11.06 -1.78
N VAL A 339 10.38 -11.57 -0.81
CA VAL A 339 10.17 -13.00 -0.58
C VAL A 339 8.70 -13.37 -0.80
N LEU A 340 8.46 -14.25 -1.78
CA LEU A 340 7.13 -14.72 -2.18
C LEU A 340 6.16 -13.62 -2.61
N PRO A 341 6.57 -12.65 -3.46
CA PRO A 341 5.59 -11.76 -4.06
C PRO A 341 4.65 -12.56 -4.96
N ASP A 342 3.36 -12.24 -4.93
CA ASP A 342 2.40 -12.77 -5.91
C ASP A 342 2.52 -12.00 -7.23
N GLU A 343 2.77 -10.69 -7.13
CA GLU A 343 2.83 -9.77 -8.27
C GLU A 343 4.00 -8.80 -8.12
N LEU A 344 4.70 -8.51 -9.22
CA LEU A 344 5.74 -7.49 -9.30
C LEU A 344 5.40 -6.45 -10.35
N SER A 345 5.89 -5.22 -10.16
CA SER A 345 5.87 -4.21 -11.21
C SER A 345 6.66 -4.67 -12.43
N GLU A 346 6.08 -4.47 -13.61
CA GLU A 346 6.75 -4.59 -14.90
C GLU A 346 7.67 -3.38 -15.12
N TYR A 347 8.76 -3.57 -15.86
CA TYR A 347 9.67 -2.48 -16.23
C TYR A 347 9.31 -1.90 -17.60
N SER A 348 8.03 -1.61 -17.79
CA SER A 348 7.52 -0.94 -18.99
C SER A 348 7.03 0.47 -18.65
N ALA A 349 7.39 1.45 -19.49
CA ALA A 349 6.86 2.81 -19.39
C ALA A 349 5.44 2.95 -19.94
N ASP A 350 4.95 1.98 -20.72
CA ASP A 350 3.57 1.98 -21.22
C ASP A 350 2.56 1.75 -20.09
N LYS A 351 3.02 1.15 -18.99
CA LYS A 351 2.23 0.97 -17.76
C LYS A 351 2.65 2.00 -16.73
N VAL A 352 1.66 2.60 -16.08
CA VAL A 352 1.88 3.55 -14.99
C VAL A 352 2.25 2.83 -13.70
N PHE A 353 3.05 3.48 -12.86
CA PHE A 353 3.35 2.98 -11.51
C PHE A 353 2.04 2.83 -10.69
N PRO A 354 1.84 1.70 -9.97
CA PRO A 354 2.83 0.71 -9.57
C PRO A 354 2.83 -0.58 -10.42
N GLU A 355 2.03 -0.66 -11.48
CA GLU A 355 2.05 -1.81 -12.39
C GLU A 355 3.27 -1.76 -13.32
N GLY A 356 3.64 -0.56 -13.75
CA GLY A 356 4.83 -0.31 -14.57
C GLY A 356 5.80 0.67 -13.93
N VAL A 357 6.62 1.30 -14.78
CA VAL A 357 7.57 2.36 -14.39
C VAL A 357 7.21 3.73 -14.97
N GLY A 358 6.11 3.81 -15.73
CA GLY A 358 5.57 5.07 -16.22
C GLY A 358 5.11 5.98 -15.08
N PRO A 359 5.12 7.31 -15.29
CA PRO A 359 4.71 8.28 -14.27
C PRO A 359 3.24 8.09 -13.90
N THR A 360 2.94 8.22 -12.60
CA THR A 360 1.57 8.13 -12.10
C THR A 360 1.11 9.49 -11.58
N VAL A 361 -0.09 9.91 -11.98
CA VAL A 361 -0.69 11.16 -11.51
C VAL A 361 -1.08 11.11 -10.02
N PHE A 362 -1.15 9.91 -9.44
CA PHE A 362 -1.49 9.71 -8.02
C PHE A 362 -0.29 9.92 -7.08
N ALA A 363 0.93 9.85 -7.60
CA ALA A 363 2.17 10.11 -6.86
C ALA A 363 3.17 10.85 -7.76
N PRO A 364 2.91 12.13 -8.09
CA PRO A 364 3.75 12.90 -9.01
C PRO A 364 5.16 13.19 -8.46
N ASP A 365 5.37 13.01 -7.16
CA ASP A 365 6.66 13.06 -6.47
C ASP A 365 7.52 11.80 -6.68
N ILE A 366 6.93 10.68 -7.09
CA ILE A 366 7.70 9.47 -7.43
C ILE A 366 8.20 9.60 -8.86
N GLN A 367 9.52 9.62 -9.01
CA GLN A 367 10.20 9.58 -10.31
C GLN A 367 11.11 8.36 -10.34
N ILE A 368 10.79 7.41 -11.21
CA ILE A 368 11.53 6.15 -11.29
C ILE A 368 12.80 6.36 -12.09
N ASP A 369 13.94 6.21 -11.41
CA ASP A 369 15.27 6.21 -12.03
C ASP A 369 15.76 4.76 -12.15
N LEU A 370 15.49 4.14 -13.29
CA LEU A 370 15.92 2.77 -13.57
C LEU A 370 17.44 2.60 -13.48
N LYS A 371 18.25 3.64 -13.79
CA LYS A 371 19.72 3.57 -13.71
C LYS A 371 20.20 3.50 -12.27
N LYS A 372 19.49 4.11 -11.32
CA LYS A 372 19.73 3.95 -9.89
C LYS A 372 19.19 2.63 -9.38
N PHE A 373 17.97 2.25 -9.76
CA PHE A 373 17.36 0.98 -9.40
C PHE A 373 18.27 -0.20 -9.73
N ILE A 374 18.85 -0.25 -10.95
CA ILE A 374 19.72 -1.35 -11.34
C ILE A 374 21.05 -1.42 -10.54
N LYS A 375 21.38 -0.37 -9.80
CA LYS A 375 22.56 -0.33 -8.92
C LYS A 375 22.21 -0.69 -7.48
N THR A 376 20.93 -0.82 -7.15
CA THR A 376 20.45 -1.19 -5.83
C THR A 376 20.45 -2.70 -5.64
N ASP A 377 21.03 -3.15 -4.53
CA ASP A 377 21.18 -4.56 -4.18
C ASP A 377 19.82 -5.15 -3.73
N ILE A 378 19.06 -5.78 -4.63
CA ILE A 378 17.81 -6.50 -4.28
C ILE A 378 17.88 -7.98 -4.63
N ALA A 379 17.40 -8.83 -3.73
CA ALA A 379 17.22 -10.27 -3.92
C ALA A 379 15.73 -10.63 -3.98
N LEU A 380 15.34 -11.40 -4.99
CA LEU A 380 13.97 -11.89 -5.18
C LEU A 380 13.91 -13.40 -4.95
N PHE A 381 13.04 -13.83 -4.03
CA PHE A 381 12.88 -15.24 -3.66
C PHE A 381 11.48 -15.73 -4.03
N TYR A 382 11.42 -16.61 -5.05
CA TYR A 382 10.21 -17.28 -5.52
C TYR A 382 10.30 -18.79 -5.21
N ASN A 383 9.21 -19.43 -4.77
CA ASN A 383 9.06 -20.89 -4.89
C ASN A 383 7.62 -21.36 -4.59
N ASP A 384 7.30 -22.57 -5.03
CA ASP A 384 5.99 -23.22 -4.94
C ASP A 384 5.47 -23.41 -3.50
N GLN A 385 4.15 -23.36 -3.33
CA GLN A 385 3.45 -23.16 -2.07
C GLN A 385 3.38 -24.43 -1.21
N SER A 386 4.30 -24.62 -0.26
CA SER A 386 4.00 -25.42 0.93
C SER A 386 4.98 -25.15 2.09
N ALA A 387 4.42 -24.94 3.29
CA ALA A 387 5.08 -24.74 4.59
C ALA A 387 5.72 -23.35 4.87
N GLU A 388 4.85 -22.37 5.12
CA GLU A 388 5.12 -20.94 5.39
C GLU A 388 6.10 -20.67 6.56
N GLY A 389 5.92 -21.31 7.73
CA GLY A 389 6.65 -20.94 8.96
C GLY A 389 8.15 -21.30 8.97
N LYS A 390 8.53 -22.50 8.53
CA LYS A 390 9.96 -22.91 8.40
C LYS A 390 10.65 -22.25 7.19
N ARG A 391 9.87 -21.63 6.30
CA ARG A 391 10.35 -21.04 5.06
C ARG A 391 10.75 -19.58 5.26
N VAL A 392 9.90 -18.76 5.89
CA VAL A 392 10.24 -17.36 6.21
C VAL A 392 11.58 -17.25 6.93
N GLN A 393 11.83 -18.13 7.91
CA GLN A 393 13.11 -18.17 8.61
C GLN A 393 14.28 -18.54 7.68
N ARG A 394 14.12 -19.53 6.79
CA ARG A 394 15.16 -19.92 5.83
C ARG A 394 15.50 -18.80 4.86
N GLU A 395 14.50 -18.10 4.33
CA GLU A 395 14.67 -16.98 3.38
C GLU A 395 15.27 -15.74 4.08
N LEU A 396 14.82 -15.45 5.31
CA LEU A 396 15.43 -14.40 6.12
C LEU A 396 16.90 -14.72 6.44
N ASP A 397 17.21 -15.96 6.82
CA ASP A 397 18.59 -16.41 7.04
C ASP A 397 19.41 -16.37 5.72
N ALA A 398 18.77 -16.62 4.57
CA ALA A 398 19.39 -16.56 3.25
C ALA A 398 19.76 -15.14 2.84
N LEU A 399 18.83 -14.18 2.99
CA LEU A 399 19.09 -12.76 2.80
C LEU A 399 20.30 -12.31 3.63
N LEU A 400 20.34 -12.71 4.90
CA LEU A 400 21.30 -12.16 5.84
C LEU A 400 22.67 -12.84 5.69
N ARG A 401 22.72 -14.11 5.29
CA ARG A 401 23.95 -14.76 4.78
C ARG A 401 24.46 -14.09 3.51
N TRP A 402 23.57 -13.67 2.61
CA TRP A 402 23.94 -12.92 1.41
C TRP A 402 24.46 -11.53 1.76
N ALA A 403 23.84 -10.82 2.70
CA ALA A 403 24.31 -9.54 3.21
C ALA A 403 25.73 -9.62 3.80
N ASN A 404 26.09 -10.75 4.42
CA ASN A 404 27.39 -11.00 5.06
C ASN A 404 28.52 -11.51 4.13
N LYS A 405 28.22 -12.07 2.94
CA LYS A 405 29.25 -12.62 2.03
C LYS A 405 29.99 -11.51 1.25
N LYS A 406 31.14 -11.08 1.79
CA LYS A 406 32.17 -10.18 1.19
C LYS A 406 31.86 -8.68 1.13
N GLY A 407 31.75 -8.06 2.30
CA GLY A 407 31.99 -6.62 2.48
C GLY A 407 30.92 -5.72 1.87
N MET A 408 30.33 -4.87 2.72
CA MET A 408 29.27 -3.91 2.39
C MET A 408 29.68 -2.80 1.38
N ARG A 409 30.63 -3.04 0.46
CA ARG A 409 31.21 -2.04 -0.45
C ARG A 409 31.66 -2.51 -1.85
N SER A 410 31.29 -3.69 -2.37
CA SER A 410 31.49 -3.92 -3.82
C SER A 410 30.31 -3.38 -4.62
N ARG A 411 30.35 -2.09 -4.99
CA ARG A 411 29.40 -1.43 -5.92
C ARG A 411 29.51 -1.94 -7.38
N ILE A 412 29.91 -3.19 -7.58
CA ILE A 412 30.09 -3.79 -8.90
C ILE A 412 29.54 -5.22 -8.81
N ALA A 413 28.50 -5.46 -9.59
CA ALA A 413 27.72 -6.69 -9.72
C ALA A 413 26.62 -6.89 -8.67
N THR A 414 25.42 -6.44 -9.02
CA THR A 414 24.14 -6.98 -8.58
C THR A 414 24.23 -8.50 -8.46
N ARG A 415 24.13 -9.04 -7.25
CA ARG A 415 24.09 -10.48 -7.01
C ARG A 415 22.69 -10.88 -6.60
N VAL A 416 21.82 -11.17 -7.57
CA VAL A 416 20.63 -11.98 -7.32
C VAL A 416 21.11 -13.37 -6.86
N SER A 417 21.02 -13.65 -5.56
CA SER A 417 21.41 -14.94 -5.00
C SER A 417 20.15 -15.75 -4.71
N VAL A 418 19.79 -16.65 -5.63
CA VAL A 418 18.72 -17.62 -5.42
C VAL A 418 19.24 -18.69 -4.47
N LEU A 419 18.79 -18.68 -3.21
CA LEU A 419 19.18 -19.66 -2.20
C LEU A 419 18.02 -20.64 -1.96
N GLY A 420 17.89 -21.64 -2.83
CA GLY A 420 17.04 -22.80 -2.58
C GLY A 420 17.79 -23.84 -1.72
N SER A 421 17.14 -24.35 -0.67
CA SER A 421 17.62 -25.54 0.03
C SER A 421 17.34 -26.78 -0.81
N ASP A 422 18.33 -27.20 -1.60
CA ASP A 422 18.64 -28.56 -2.07
C ASP A 422 19.22 -28.54 -3.48
N ALA A 423 20.52 -28.27 -3.56
CA ALA A 423 21.31 -28.16 -4.79
C ALA A 423 21.63 -29.53 -5.44
N LYS A 424 20.66 -30.46 -5.54
CA LYS A 424 20.93 -31.80 -6.12
C LYS A 424 19.90 -32.44 -7.04
N SER A 425 18.82 -31.77 -7.46
CA SER A 425 17.93 -32.38 -8.46
C SER A 425 17.42 -31.41 -9.52
N SER A 426 18.13 -31.38 -10.65
CA SER A 426 17.58 -31.47 -12.01
C SER A 426 16.14 -30.95 -12.21
N ARG A 427 15.94 -29.64 -12.07
CA ARG A 427 14.87 -28.82 -12.67
C ARG A 427 15.26 -27.32 -12.71
N GLU A 428 16.56 -27.05 -12.64
CA GLU A 428 17.16 -25.72 -12.43
C GLU A 428 17.33 -24.86 -13.70
N SER A 429 16.76 -25.24 -14.84
CA SER A 429 16.84 -24.43 -16.06
C SER A 429 15.68 -23.46 -16.27
N GLY A 430 14.60 -23.52 -15.46
CA GLY A 430 13.44 -22.62 -15.60
C GLY A 430 13.43 -21.44 -14.60
N MET A 431 13.85 -21.68 -13.36
CA MET A 431 13.71 -20.74 -12.25
C MET A 431 14.81 -19.66 -12.23
N ILE A 432 16.03 -20.03 -12.63
CA ILE A 432 17.15 -19.08 -12.85
C ILE A 432 16.80 -18.12 -14.00
N LYS A 433 16.05 -18.58 -15.01
CA LYS A 433 15.66 -17.76 -16.17
C LYS A 433 14.74 -16.59 -15.80
N HIS A 434 13.93 -16.67 -14.74
CA HIS A 434 12.93 -15.63 -14.45
C HIS A 434 13.46 -14.47 -13.61
N ASN A 435 14.36 -14.73 -12.66
CA ASN A 435 15.03 -13.67 -11.89
C ASN A 435 16.09 -12.92 -12.72
N VAL A 436 16.74 -13.64 -13.64
CA VAL A 436 17.55 -13.05 -14.71
C VAL A 436 16.64 -12.23 -15.62
N ARG A 437 15.43 -12.73 -15.96
CA ARG A 437 14.47 -12.01 -16.80
C ARG A 437 13.97 -10.68 -16.24
N VAL A 438 13.68 -10.52 -14.95
CA VAL A 438 13.24 -9.23 -14.35
C VAL A 438 14.35 -8.17 -14.48
N TRP A 439 15.60 -8.55 -14.17
CA TRP A 439 16.76 -7.69 -14.36
C TRP A 439 17.11 -7.45 -15.83
N ASP A 440 17.03 -8.49 -16.65
CA ASP A 440 17.21 -8.41 -18.10
C ASP A 440 16.12 -7.56 -18.73
N GLU A 441 14.88 -7.58 -18.25
CA GLU A 441 13.78 -6.72 -18.72
C GLU A 441 14.09 -5.25 -18.43
N ALA A 442 14.53 -4.92 -17.20
CA ALA A 442 14.96 -3.57 -16.87
C ALA A 442 16.21 -3.12 -17.66
N VAL A 443 17.17 -4.02 -17.88
CA VAL A 443 18.39 -3.74 -18.66
C VAL A 443 18.07 -3.61 -20.15
N ASN A 444 17.25 -4.49 -20.71
CA ASN A 444 16.83 -4.47 -22.11
C ASN A 444 16.02 -3.20 -22.40
N TYR A 445 15.11 -2.81 -21.50
CA TYR A 445 14.42 -1.53 -21.60
C TYR A 445 15.41 -0.35 -21.71
N LEU A 446 16.43 -0.30 -20.84
CA LEU A 446 17.46 0.74 -20.90
C LEU A 446 18.32 0.69 -22.17
N LEU A 447 18.49 -0.49 -22.76
CA LEU A 447 19.20 -0.70 -24.02
C LEU A 447 18.35 -0.40 -25.26
N GLU A 448 17.02 -0.45 -25.16
CA GLU A 448 16.09 -0.08 -26.23
C GLU A 448 15.84 1.44 -26.30
N GLU A 449 15.97 2.16 -25.17
CA GLU A 449 15.81 3.62 -25.11
C GLU A 449 17.06 4.44 -25.47
N ASN A 450 18.25 3.83 -25.57
CA ASN A 450 19.52 4.49 -25.96
C ASN A 450 20.07 3.90 -27.26
#